data_AF-A0A7G8GMT3-F1
#
_entry.id   AF-A0A7G8GMT3-F1
#
_cell.length_a   1.000
_cell.length_b   1.000
_cell.length_c   1.000
_cell.angle_alpha   90.00
_cell.angle_beta   90.00
_cell.angle_gamma   90.00
#
_symmetry.space_group_name_H-M   'P 1'
#
loop_
_entity.id
_entity.type
_entity.pdbx_description
1 polymer ?
#
loop_
_entity_poly.entity_id
_entity_poly.type
_entity_poly.pdbx_seq_one_letter_code
_entity_poly.pdbx_strand_id
1 'polypeptide(L)' 'MLWLKRLNFMETAKLEMELMKAFEAGEDLDAKLDAQAQIAGGGDAEEIWRLEVWQKMLLRIRKMQDLMKDKPDPNG' A
#
# COMPACT_ATOMS: atom_id res chain seq x y z
N MET A 1 -12.23 9.66 15.61
CA MET A 1 -13.32 9.52 14.61
C MET A 1 -12.86 8.73 13.38
N LEU A 2 -12.28 7.54 13.57
CA LEU A 2 -11.67 6.78 12.47
C LEU A 2 -12.69 6.29 11.43
N TRP A 3 -13.91 5.97 11.88
CA TRP A 3 -14.97 5.49 11.00
C TRP A 3 -15.37 6.52 9.92
N LEU A 4 -15.36 7.83 10.24
CA LEU A 4 -15.60 8.90 9.27
C LEU A 4 -14.43 9.03 8.28
N LYS A 5 -13.18 8.89 8.73
CA LYS A 5 -12.00 8.87 7.85
C LYS A 5 -12.04 7.70 6.88
N ARG A 6 -12.44 6.51 7.36
CA ARG A 6 -12.62 5.30 6.53
C ARG A 6 -13.69 5.45 5.45
N LEU A 7 -14.75 6.20 5.72
CA LEU A 7 -15.79 6.53 4.73
C LEU A 7 -15.33 7.61 3.74
N ASN A 8 -14.28 8.37 4.08
CA ASN A 8 -13.71 9.37 3.20
C ASN A 8 -12.73 8.70 2.22
N PHE A 9 -13.17 8.55 0.96
CA PHE A 9 -12.35 8.02 -0.13
C PHE A 9 -11.02 8.76 -0.27
N MET A 10 -10.97 10.07 -0.03
CA MET A 10 -9.76 10.87 -0.15
C MET A 10 -8.68 10.45 0.85
N GLU A 11 -9.05 10.13 2.09
CA GLU A 11 -8.08 9.73 3.11
C GLU A 11 -7.50 8.34 2.82
N THR A 12 -8.35 7.41 2.36
CA THR A 12 -7.87 6.10 1.89
C THR A 12 -6.95 6.26 0.68
N ALA A 13 -7.31 7.11 -0.28
CA ALA A 13 -6.51 7.36 -1.47
C ALA A 13 -5.14 7.99 -1.15
N LYS A 14 -5.05 8.87 -0.14
CA LYS A 14 -3.76 9.40 0.34
C LYS A 14 -2.83 8.27 0.80
N LEU A 15 -3.35 7.34 1.62
CA LEU A 15 -2.58 6.21 2.12
C LEU A 15 -2.17 5.25 0.99
N GLU A 16 -3.06 4.99 0.02
CA GLU A 16 -2.71 4.21 -1.18
C GLU A 16 -1.60 4.90 -1.99
N MET A 17 -1.67 6.22 -2.16
CA MET A 17 -0.66 7.02 -2.86
C MET A 17 0.69 7.05 -2.14
N GLU A 18 0.72 7.01 -0.81
CA GLU A 18 1.96 6.88 -0.04
C GLU A 18 2.73 5.62 -0.43
N LEU A 19 2.04 4.48 -0.52
CA LEU A 19 2.68 3.22 -0.91
C LEU A 19 3.05 3.20 -2.39
N MET A 20 2.21 3.79 -3.26
CA MET A 20 2.54 3.93 -4.68
C MET A 20 3.80 4.76 -4.92
N LYS A 21 3.98 5.86 -4.18
CA LYS A 21 5.20 6.68 -4.27
C LYS A 21 6.44 5.92 -3.81
N ALA A 22 6.34 5.16 -2.73
CA ALA A 22 7.43 4.31 -2.27
C ALA A 22 7.81 3.26 -3.32
N PHE A 23 6.81 2.69 -3.99
CA PHE A 23 7.02 1.75 -5.10
C PHE A 23 7.73 2.43 -6.29
N GLU A 24 7.26 3.60 -6.71
CA GLU A 24 7.86 4.38 -7.80
C GLU A 24 9.30 4.82 -7.47
N ALA A 25 9.60 5.07 -6.19
CA ALA A 25 10.94 5.37 -5.70
C ALA A 25 11.87 4.15 -5.60
N GLY A 26 11.36 2.94 -5.86
CA GLY A 26 12.12 1.69 -5.74
C GLY A 26 12.42 1.28 -4.30
N GLU A 27 11.63 1.76 -3.33
CA GLU A 27 11.74 1.33 -1.93
C GLU A 27 11.33 -0.14 -1.75
N ASP A 28 11.92 -0.79 -0.75
CA ASP A 28 11.48 -2.11 -0.29
C ASP A 28 10.14 -1.97 0.46
N LEU A 29 9.06 -2.31 -0.23
CA LEU A 29 7.71 -2.22 0.32
C LEU A 29 7.46 -3.22 1.45
N ASP A 30 8.09 -4.39 1.41
CA ASP A 30 7.93 -5.40 2.45
C ASP A 30 8.55 -4.91 3.76
N ALA A 31 9.79 -4.42 3.69
CA ALA A 31 10.45 -3.81 4.85
C ALA A 31 9.67 -2.60 5.39
N LYS A 32 9.08 -1.78 4.51
CA LYS A 32 8.24 -0.64 4.90
C LYS A 32 6.96 -1.09 5.63
N LEU A 33 6.29 -2.12 5.14
CA LEU A 33 5.09 -2.67 5.79
C LEU A 33 5.42 -3.34 7.12
N ASP A 34 6.55 -4.03 7.24
CA ASP A 34 7.00 -4.63 8.49
C ASP A 34 7.28 -3.57 9.55
N ALA A 35 7.96 -2.48 9.18
CA ALA A 35 8.15 -1.34 10.08
C ALA A 35 6.81 -0.73 10.50
N GLN A 36 5.87 -0.55 9.56
CA GLN A 36 4.53 -0.07 9.86
C GLN A 36 3.75 -1.03 10.78
N ALA A 37 3.95 -2.34 10.65
CA ALA A 37 3.33 -3.34 11.52
C ALA A 37 3.82 -3.23 12.97
N GLN A 38 5.11 -2.94 13.17
CA GLN A 38 5.65 -2.67 14.52
C GLN A 38 5.01 -1.43 15.14
N ILE A 39 4.83 -0.36 14.35
CA ILE A 39 4.18 0.88 14.82
C ILE A 39 2.72 0.62 15.18
N ALA A 40 1.98 -0.07 14.29
CA ALA A 40 0.59 -0.44 14.51
C ALA A 40 0.40 -1.35 15.73
N GLY A 41 1.39 -2.18 16.07
CA GLY A 41 1.43 -3.00 17.27
C GLY A 41 1.32 -2.21 18.58
N GLY A 42 1.60 -0.90 18.56
CA GLY A 42 1.39 0.02 19.68
C GLY A 42 -0.09 0.31 19.99
N GLY A 43 -1.03 -0.15 19.16
CA GLY A 43 -2.48 -0.02 19.39
C GLY A 43 -3.11 1.28 18.87
N ASP A 44 -2.35 2.13 18.16
CA ASP A 44 -2.91 3.31 17.52
C ASP A 44 -3.81 2.93 16.35
N ALA A 45 -5.07 3.36 16.41
CA ALA A 45 -6.08 2.97 15.43
C ALA A 45 -5.84 3.56 14.03
N GLU A 46 -5.17 4.72 13.92
CA GLU A 46 -4.79 5.30 12.63
C GLU A 46 -3.63 4.52 12.02
N GLU A 47 -2.65 4.09 12.82
CA GLU A 47 -1.51 3.31 12.34
C GLU A 47 -1.92 1.87 11.95
N ILE A 48 -2.85 1.27 12.68
CA ILE A 48 -3.49 -0.01 12.27
C ILE A 48 -4.22 0.17 10.95
N TRP A 49 -4.99 1.25 10.80
CA TRP A 49 -5.71 1.51 9.55
C TRP A 49 -4.77 1.78 8.36
N ARG A 50 -3.68 2.53 8.57
CA ARG A 50 -2.62 2.72 7.57
C ARG A 50 -2.08 1.39 7.09
N LEU A 51 -1.72 0.50 8.03
CA LEU A 51 -1.22 -0.84 7.71
C LEU A 51 -2.22 -1.63 6.87
N GLU A 52 -3.50 -1.64 7.24
CA GLU A 52 -4.56 -2.35 6.48
C GLU A 52 -4.67 -1.85 5.03
N VAL A 53 -4.59 -0.53 4.82
CA VAL A 53 -4.66 0.07 3.47
C VAL A 53 -3.41 -0.30 2.67
N TRP A 54 -2.23 -0.17 3.27
CA TRP A 54 -0.97 -0.50 2.62
C TRP A 54 -0.87 -1.98 2.25
N GLN A 55 -1.31 -2.89 3.13
CA GLN A 55 -1.37 -4.32 2.81
C GLN A 55 -2.23 -4.61 1.57
N LYS A 56 -3.39 -3.96 1.46
CA LYS A 56 -4.26 -4.10 0.27
C LYS A 56 -3.61 -3.51 -0.98
N MET A 57 -2.94 -2.37 -0.86
CA MET A 57 -2.27 -1.73 -1.98
C MET A 57 -1.06 -2.52 -2.47
N LEU A 58 -0.27 -3.13 -1.56
CA LEU A 58 0.84 -4.01 -1.92
C LEU A 58 0.39 -5.20 -2.77
N LEU A 59 -0.75 -5.82 -2.42
CA LEU A 59 -1.33 -6.89 -3.24
C LEU A 59 -1.69 -6.43 -4.66
N ARG A 60 -2.16 -5.18 -4.82
CA ARG A 60 -2.46 -4.61 -6.14
C ARG A 60 -1.17 -4.35 -6.93
N ILE A 61 -0.15 -3.79 -6.29
CA ILE A 61 1.18 -3.55 -6.90
C ILE A 61 1.76 -4.86 -7.43
N ARG A 62 1.79 -5.91 -6.60
CA ARG A 62 2.30 -7.23 -6.98
C ARG A 62 1.55 -7.82 -8.17
N LYS A 63 0.22 -7.75 -8.17
CA LYS A 63 -0.61 -8.17 -9.31
C LYS A 63 -0.25 -7.40 -10.59
N MET A 64 -0.04 -6.09 -10.49
CA MET A 64 0.39 -5.28 -11.65
C MET A 64 1.78 -5.70 -12.15
N GLN A 65 2.73 -5.95 -11.25
CA GLN A 65 4.07 -6.44 -11.62
C GLN A 65 4.00 -7.79 -12.32
N ASP A 66 3.19 -8.74 -11.82
CA ASP A 66 3.05 -10.06 -12.44
C ASP A 66 2.38 -9.97 -13.82
N LEU A 67 1.32 -9.15 -13.96
CA LEU A 67 0.71 -8.87 -15.27
C LEU A 67 1.68 -8.22 -16.27
N MET A 68 2.69 -7.48 -15.81
CA MET A 68 3.72 -6.91 -16.68
C MET A 68 4.77 -7.94 -17.09
N LYS A 69 5.04 -8.98 -16.28
CA LYS A 69 5.98 -10.06 -16.64
C LYS A 69 5.43 -10.95 -17.75
N ASP A 70 4.12 -11.18 -17.76
CA ASP A 70 3.45 -12.09 -18.70
C ASP A 70 2.98 -11.41 -20.00
N LYS A 71 3.29 -10.13 -20.21
CA LYS A 71 3.03 -9.48 -21.49
C LYS A 71 4.11 -9.87 -22.51
N PRO A 72 3.77 -10.56 -23.62
CA PRO A 72 4.69 -10.65 -24.75
C PRO A 72 5.01 -9.22 -25.21
N ASP A 73 6.29 -8.96 -25.48
CA ASP A 73 6.71 -7.70 -26.09
C ASP A 73 5.86 -7.50 -27.37
N PRO A 74 5.05 -6.45 -27.46
CA PRO A 74 4.26 -6.20 -28.67
C PRO A 74 5.14 -5.88 -29.90
N ASN A 75 6.47 -5.77 -29.73
CA ASN A 75 7.46 -5.64 -30.79
C ASN A 75 8.36 -6.88 -30.97
N GLY A 76 8.07 -8.00 -30.31
CA GLY A 76 8.80 -9.27 -30.46
C GLY A 76 8.48 -10.04 -31.73
#